data_AF-A0A1G0LXT7-F1
#
_entry.id   AF-A0A1G0LXT7-F1
#
_cell.length_a   1.000
_cell.length_b   1.000
_cell.length_c   1.000
_cell.angle_alpha   90.00
_cell.angle_beta   90.00
_cell.angle_gamma   90.00
#
_symmetry.space_group_name_H-M   'P 1'
#
loop_
_entity.id
_entity.type
_entity.pdbx_description
1 polymer ?
#
loop_
_entity_poly.entity_id
_entity_poly.type
_entity_poly.pdbx_seq_one_letter_code
_entity_poly.pdbx_strand_id
1 'polypeptide(L)'
;MAGEVFAWTQNARNMGQLARGDALWEVYLELASEELGVVRGRVHFVQGERHRESAWIFLDRTDRDVQSRFNEFGANELWQLLEALSP
;
A
#
# COMPACT_ATOMS: atom_id res chain seq x y z
N MET A 1 -1.86 -19.44 11.56
CA MET A 1 -2.94 -18.54 11.99
C MET A 1 -3.24 -17.66 10.79
N ALA A 2 -4.40 -17.85 10.17
CA ALA A 2 -4.82 -17.05 9.02
C ALA A 2 -5.17 -15.66 9.55
N GLY A 3 -4.32 -14.67 9.26
CA GLY A 3 -4.66 -13.27 9.51
C GLY A 3 -5.99 -12.95 8.86
N GLU A 4 -6.77 -12.06 9.48
CA GLU A 4 -8.00 -11.52 8.88
C GLU A 4 -7.78 -11.29 7.38
N VAL A 5 -8.58 -11.97 6.56
CA VAL A 5 -8.58 -11.74 5.12
C VAL A 5 -9.26 -10.39 4.93
N PHE A 6 -8.47 -9.33 5.00
CA PHE A 6 -8.98 -7.98 4.80
C PHE A 6 -9.61 -7.91 3.40
N ALA A 7 -10.78 -7.30 3.28
CA ALA A 7 -11.49 -7.25 1.99
C ALA A 7 -10.65 -6.65 0.84
N TRP A 8 -9.72 -5.74 1.16
CA TRP A 8 -8.81 -5.11 0.22
C TRP A 8 -7.79 -6.06 -0.41
N THR A 9 -7.50 -7.22 0.19
CA THR A 9 -6.47 -8.14 -0.33
C THR A 9 -6.80 -8.69 -1.71
N GLN A 10 -8.08 -8.71 -2.08
CA GLN A 10 -8.53 -9.17 -3.41
C GLN A 10 -8.06 -8.25 -4.54
N ASN A 11 -7.87 -6.96 -4.23
CA ASN A 11 -7.49 -5.93 -5.19
C ASN A 11 -6.09 -5.35 -4.90
N ALA A 12 -5.33 -5.98 -4.01
CA ALA A 12 -4.03 -5.50 -3.59
C ALA A 12 -2.89 -6.40 -4.07
N ARG A 13 -1.78 -5.76 -4.42
CA ARG A 13 -0.54 -6.42 -4.84
C ARG A 13 0.50 -6.27 -3.73
N ASN A 14 1.19 -7.36 -3.39
CA ASN A 14 2.35 -7.28 -2.50
C ASN A 14 3.50 -6.57 -3.23
N MET A 15 4.02 -5.52 -2.61
CA MET A 15 5.08 -4.67 -3.16
C MET A 15 6.43 -4.91 -2.48
N GLY A 16 6.51 -5.96 -1.64
CA GLY A 16 7.70 -6.32 -0.89
C GLY A 16 7.58 -6.01 0.60
N GLN A 17 8.74 -5.87 1.22
CA GLN A 17 8.88 -5.68 2.66
C GLN A 17 9.66 -4.41 2.95
N LEU A 18 9.27 -3.75 4.02
CA LEU A 18 9.88 -2.53 4.50
C LEU A 18 10.41 -2.77 5.91
N ALA A 19 11.74 -2.80 6.04
CA ALA A 19 12.43 -3.13 7.27
C ALA A 19 13.19 -1.91 7.81
N ARG A 20 13.12 -1.68 9.12
CA ARG A 20 13.96 -0.71 9.84
C ARG A 20 14.18 -1.17 11.28
N GLY A 21 15.43 -1.49 11.62
CA GLY A 21 15.75 -2.08 12.93
C GLY A 21 15.00 -3.40 13.13
N ASP A 22 14.28 -3.51 14.24
CA ASP A 22 13.46 -4.69 14.57
C ASP A 22 12.07 -4.68 13.93
N ALA A 23 11.69 -3.59 13.25
CA ALA A 23 10.41 -3.48 12.58
C ALA A 23 10.47 -4.04 11.15
N LEU A 24 9.49 -4.85 10.80
CA LEU A 24 9.28 -5.43 9.48
C LEU A 24 7.80 -5.31 9.11
N TRP A 25 7.52 -4.60 8.02
CA TRP A 25 6.18 -4.41 7.48
C TRP A 25 6.09 -4.99 6.08
N GLU A 26 5.05 -5.77 5.82
CA GLU A 26 4.65 -6.12 4.46
C GLU A 26 3.93 -4.91 3.83
N VAL A 27 4.30 -4.57 2.61
CA VAL A 27 3.74 -3.43 1.90
C VAL A 27 2.85 -3.93 0.78
N TYR A 28 1.62 -3.44 0.72
CA TYR A 28 0.67 -3.76 -0.34
C TYR A 28 0.16 -2.49 -1.01
N LEU A 29 -0.08 -2.58 -2.31
CA LEU A 29 -0.72 -1.53 -3.11
C LEU A 29 -2.10 -2.01 -3.51
N GLU A 30 -3.14 -1.44 -2.92
CA GLU A 30 -4.53 -1.66 -3.32
C GLU A 30 -4.87 -0.75 -4.50
N LEU A 31 -5.54 -1.32 -5.50
CA LEU A 31 -6.01 -0.61 -6.68
C LEU A 31 -7.54 -0.67 -6.75
N ALA A 32 -8.17 0.47 -7.03
CA ALA A 32 -9.61 0.56 -7.24
C ALA A 32 -9.91 1.29 -8.55
N SER A 33 -10.62 0.61 -9.45
CA SER A 33 -11.12 1.20 -10.70
C SER A 33 -12.39 2.00 -10.44
N GLU A 34 -12.45 3.23 -10.95
CA GLU A 34 -13.60 4.12 -10.81
C GLU A 34 -14.36 4.26 -12.16
N GLU A 35 -15.62 4.71 -12.10
CA GLU A 35 -16.57 4.78 -13.24
C GLU A 35 -16.18 5.73 -14.39
N LEU A 36 -14.96 6.29 -14.39
CA LEU A 36 -14.48 7.22 -15.42
C LEU A 36 -13.16 6.80 -16.07
N GLY A 37 -12.80 5.52 -15.97
CA GLY A 37 -11.57 4.99 -16.57
C GLY A 37 -10.31 5.50 -15.88
N VAL A 38 -10.41 5.76 -14.58
CA VAL A 38 -9.28 6.09 -13.70
C VAL A 38 -9.12 5.01 -12.65
N VAL A 39 -7.88 4.82 -12.22
CA VAL A 39 -7.47 3.86 -11.19
C VAL A 39 -6.91 4.65 -10.02
N ARG A 40 -7.48 4.43 -8.84
CA ARG A 40 -6.97 4.94 -7.57
C ARG A 40 -6.06 3.90 -6.94
N GLY A 41 -5.04 4.38 -6.22
CA GLY A 41 -4.16 3.52 -5.45
C GLY A 41 -3.97 4.01 -4.02
N ARG A 42 -3.88 3.08 -3.07
CA ARG A 42 -3.49 3.35 -1.68
C ARG A 42 -2.55 2.27 -1.16
N VAL A 43 -1.74 2.62 -0.18
CA VAL A 43 -0.70 1.76 0.38
C VAL A 43 -1.16 1.21 1.72
N HIS A 44 -0.98 -0.09 1.91
CA HIS A 44 -1.21 -0.79 3.17
C HIS A 44 0.13 -1.28 3.72
N PHE A 45 0.31 -1.09 5.01
CA PHE A 45 1.45 -1.60 5.76
C PHE A 45 0.92 -2.59 6.79
N VAL A 46 1.42 -3.82 6.77
CA VAL A 46 1.00 -4.89 7.68
C VAL A 46 2.18 -5.44 8.49
N GLN A 47 2.05 -5.48 9.81
CA GLN A 47 3.00 -6.10 10.73
C GLN A 47 2.25 -6.95 11.75
N GLY A 48 2.13 -8.25 11.48
CA GLY A 48 1.31 -9.15 12.32
C GLY A 48 -0.15 -8.71 12.32
N GLU A 49 -0.67 -8.32 13.48
CA GLU A 49 -2.04 -7.78 13.62
C GLU A 49 -2.13 -6.26 13.40
N ARG A 50 -1.00 -5.57 13.25
CA ARG A 50 -0.99 -4.13 12.98
C ARG A 50 -1.21 -3.89 11.51
N HIS A 51 -2.20 -3.09 11.17
CA HIS A 51 -2.46 -2.62 9.82
C HIS A 51 -2.56 -1.10 9.83
N ARG A 52 -1.81 -0.43 8.95
CA ARG A 52 -1.97 0.99 8.66
C ARG A 52 -2.20 1.17 7.17
N GLU A 53 -3.10 2.07 6.80
CA GLU A 53 -3.39 2.38 5.41
C GLU A 53 -3.31 3.87 5.13
N SER A 54 -2.86 4.21 3.92
CA SER A 54 -2.92 5.57 3.42
C SER A 54 -4.33 5.90 2.90
N ALA A 55 -4.60 7.19 2.73
CA ALA A 55 -5.65 7.62 1.81
C ALA A 55 -5.36 7.15 0.37
N TRP A 56 -6.29 7.36 -0.55
CA TRP A 56 -6.05 7.20 -1.99
C TRP A 56 -5.09 8.28 -2.49
N ILE A 57 -3.79 7.99 -2.41
CA ILE A 57 -2.70 8.92 -2.76
C ILE A 57 -2.27 8.83 -4.23
N PHE A 58 -2.74 7.80 -4.95
CA PHE A 58 -2.53 7.67 -6.40
C PHE A 58 -3.84 7.83 -7.16
N LEU A 59 -3.76 8.45 -8.34
CA LEU A 59 -4.85 8.59 -9.29
C LEU A 59 -4.26 8.67 -10.70
N ASP A 60 -4.43 7.60 -11.48
CA ASP A 60 -3.89 7.49 -12.84
C ASP A 60 -4.86 6.74 -13.77
N ARG A 61 -4.47 6.52 -15.03
CA ARG A 61 -5.35 5.89 -16.04
C ARG A 61 -5.30 4.36 -16.02
N THR A 62 -4.21 3.78 -15.55
CA THR A 62 -4.02 2.33 -15.55
C THR A 62 -3.36 1.83 -14.27
N ASP A 63 -3.63 0.58 -13.90
CA ASP A 63 -2.95 -0.13 -12.82
C ASP A 63 -1.42 -0.08 -12.94
N ARG A 64 -0.92 -0.10 -14.18
CA ARG A 64 0.51 -0.06 -14.48
C ARG A 64 1.11 1.29 -14.13
N ASP A 65 0.42 2.38 -14.43
CA ASP A 65 0.88 3.73 -14.13
C ASP A 65 0.93 3.95 -12.61
N VAL A 66 -0.11 3.50 -11.89
CA VAL A 66 -0.14 3.56 -10.42
C VAL A 66 1.02 2.76 -9.82
N GLN A 67 1.27 1.54 -10.30
CA GLN A 67 2.41 0.73 -9.87
C GLN A 67 3.76 1.39 -10.20
N SER A 68 3.89 2.01 -11.38
CA SER A 68 5.11 2.72 -11.77
C SER A 68 5.40 3.86 -10.80
N ARG A 69 4.39 4.65 -10.44
CA ARG A 69 4.52 5.75 -9.48
C ARG A 69 4.81 5.25 -8.07
N PHE A 70 4.25 4.12 -7.66
CA PHE A 70 4.63 3.49 -6.40
C PHE A 70 6.12 3.12 -6.39
N ASN A 71 6.65 2.58 -7.49
CA ASN A 71 8.07 2.20 -7.60
C ASN A 71 9.03 3.40 -7.61
N GLU A 72 8.53 4.63 -7.72
CA GLU A 72 9.33 5.84 -7.54
C GLU A 72 9.63 6.11 -6.05
N PHE A 73 8.85 5.55 -5.12
CA PHE A 73 9.08 5.69 -3.69
C PHE A 73 10.31 4.89 -3.25
N GLY A 74 11.24 5.59 -2.58
CA GLY A 74 12.30 4.94 -1.82
C GLY A 74 11.81 4.37 -0.50
N ALA A 75 12.59 3.44 0.07
CA ALA A 75 12.30 2.86 1.38
C ALA A 75 12.18 3.92 2.50
N ASN A 76 12.96 5.01 2.44
CA ASN A 76 12.86 6.06 3.44
C ASN A 76 11.54 6.84 3.35
N GLU A 77 11.05 7.13 2.14
CA GLU A 77 9.79 7.83 1.93
C GLU A 77 8.61 6.96 2.35
N LEU A 78 8.65 5.65 2.06
CA LEU A 78 7.64 4.70 2.56
C LEU A 78 7.62 4.64 4.09
N TRP A 79 8.79 4.73 4.73
CA TRP A 79 8.84 4.74 6.20
C TRP A 79 8.28 6.04 6.78
N GLN A 80 8.59 7.18 6.16
CA GLN A 80 8.02 8.47 6.56
C GLN A 80 6.50 8.49 6.37
N LEU A 81 5.99 7.91 5.28
CA LEU A 81 4.56 7.72 5.09
C LEU A 81 3.97 6.89 6.24
N LEU A 82 4.53 5.72 6.52
CA LEU A 82 4.09 4.84 7.62
C LEU A 82 4.06 5.54 8.99
N GLU A 83 5.09 6.36 9.28
CA GLU A 83 5.17 7.13 10.53
C GLU A 83 4.13 8.25 10.61
N ALA A 84 3.73 8.81 9.46
CA ALA A 84 2.69 9.83 9.37
C ALA A 84 1.27 9.27 9.46
N LEU A 85 1.07 7.97 9.23
CA LEU A 85 -0.24 7.32 9.35
C LEU A 85 -0.62 7.13 10.83
N SER A 86 -1.85 7.52 11.16
CA SER A 86 -2.41 7.28 12.48
C SER A 86 -2.58 5.77 12.73
N PRO A 87 -2.42 5.30 13.98
CA PRO A 87 -2.64 3.91 14.36
C PRO A 87 -4.09 3.46 14.17
#